data_AF-A0A9W8EEN8-F1
#
_entry.id   AF-A0A9W8EEN8-F1
#
_cell.length_a   1.000
_cell.length_b   1.000
_cell.length_c   1.000
_cell.angle_alpha   90.00
_cell.angle_beta   90.00
_cell.angle_gamma   90.00
#
_symmetry.space_group_name_H-M   'P 1'
#
loop_
_entity.id
_entity.type
_entity.pdbx_description
1 polymer ?
#
loop_
_entity_poly.entity_id
_entity_poly.type
_entity_poly.pdbx_seq_one_letter_code
_entity_poly.pdbx_strand_id
1 'polypeptide(L)'
;MPLSKVLRAYETFILGNASQVSSIESTIRALTYVLPVFSLLNVLGLYHDHVLVKAVNTAQGQGRLAAKPPSPSLLSRYHRYFFKHARSPSLYQTLSLFLTLLQFTESFIEMAIQKKWGAKAKWKAVTAIELIKALCRLALVHLASSRMVLSPGYPEREVEPEAVEQLLQSAATSSPEELKSSSGTHWRGKHSGQQYRSVTAVASELSRGSSISSYLMTQPNDPETLLSPTDVVPRLGRTGLTAEWLFILRPLIYADYQPLWESVYFYTSGS
;
A
#
# COMPACT_ATOMS: atom_id res chain seq x y z
N MET A 1 9.16 -30.62 -8.84
CA MET A 1 9.09 -30.14 -7.44
C MET A 1 7.91 -29.19 -7.31
N PRO A 2 7.06 -29.30 -6.27
CA PRO A 2 5.89 -28.44 -6.15
C PRO A 2 6.31 -26.97 -5.94
N LEU A 3 5.69 -26.06 -6.69
CA LEU A 3 5.97 -24.61 -6.71
C LEU A 3 6.03 -23.98 -5.30
N SER A 4 5.25 -24.52 -4.37
CA SER A 4 5.19 -24.12 -2.97
C SER A 4 6.50 -24.34 -2.20
N LYS A 5 7.28 -25.37 -2.52
CA LYS A 5 8.58 -25.63 -1.88
C LYS A 5 9.63 -24.61 -2.34
N VAL A 6 9.63 -24.26 -3.62
CA VAL A 6 10.53 -23.25 -4.18
C VAL A 6 10.21 -21.87 -3.59
N LEU A 7 8.93 -21.52 -3.51
CA LEU A 7 8.46 -20.29 -2.88
C LEU A 7 8.88 -20.18 -1.41
N ARG A 8 8.77 -21.27 -0.64
CA ARG A 8 9.20 -21.28 0.76
C ARG A 8 10.71 -21.21 0.92
N ALA A 9 11.48 -21.90 0.08
CA ALA A 9 12.94 -21.82 0.10
C ALA A 9 13.42 -20.40 -0.24
N TYR A 10 12.76 -19.76 -1.21
CA TYR A 10 13.02 -18.37 -1.57
C TYR A 10 12.65 -17.40 -0.44
N GLU A 11 11.50 -17.60 0.21
CA GLU A 11 11.09 -16.81 1.38
C GLU A 11 12.12 -16.90 2.52
N THR A 12 12.60 -18.11 2.84
CA THR A 12 13.64 -18.30 3.87
C THR A 12 14.99 -17.68 3.48
N PHE A 13 15.32 -17.69 2.18
CA PHE A 13 16.55 -17.10 1.67
C PHE A 13 16.51 -15.56 1.73
N ILE A 14 15.38 -14.95 1.39
CA ILE A 14 15.19 -13.49 1.48
C ILE A 14 15.24 -13.04 2.93
N LEU A 15 14.57 -13.74 3.84
CA LEU A 15 14.58 -13.39 5.26
C LEU A 15 15.98 -13.48 5.87
N GLY A 16 16.82 -14.42 5.40
CA GLY A 16 18.20 -14.56 5.86
C GLY A 16 19.17 -13.52 5.28
N ASN A 17 18.82 -12.85 4.18
CA ASN A 17 19.71 -11.91 3.46
C ASN A 17 19.02 -10.57 3.17
N ALA A 18 18.10 -10.14 4.03
CA ALA A 18 17.26 -8.95 3.80
C ALA A 18 18.09 -7.68 3.51
N SER A 19 19.21 -7.49 4.21
CA SER A 19 20.12 -6.35 4.01
C SER A 19 20.83 -6.37 2.65
N GLN A 20 21.21 -7.56 2.15
CA GLN A 20 21.81 -7.73 0.81
C GLN A 20 20.77 -7.51 -0.28
N VAL A 21 19.53 -7.98 -0.06
CA VAL A 21 18.42 -7.77 -1.01
C VAL A 21 18.05 -6.30 -1.11
N SER A 22 18.00 -5.57 0.01
CA SER A 22 17.79 -4.10 0.03
C SER A 22 18.91 -3.33 -0.70
N SER A 23 20.16 -3.78 -0.56
CA SER A 23 21.30 -3.21 -1.25
C SER A 23 21.26 -3.46 -2.77
N ILE A 24 20.83 -4.66 -3.18
CA ILE A 24 20.59 -5.00 -4.59
C ILE A 24 19.43 -4.17 -5.16
N GLU A 25 18.34 -4.02 -4.42
CA GLU A 25 17.22 -3.16 -4.80
C GLU A 25 17.68 -1.71 -5.03
N SER A 26 18.51 -1.19 -4.14
CA SER A 26 19.05 0.17 -4.23
C SER A 26 20.03 0.35 -5.40
N THR A 27 20.86 -0.65 -5.70
CA THR A 27 21.76 -0.62 -6.86
C THR A 27 21.01 -0.76 -8.17
N ILE A 28 20.00 -1.63 -8.24
CA ILE A 28 19.14 -1.72 -9.43
C ILE A 28 18.37 -0.41 -9.61
N ARG A 29 17.87 0.22 -8.53
CA ARG A 29 17.20 1.53 -8.58
C ARG A 29 18.14 2.62 -9.10
N ALA A 30 19.41 2.63 -8.69
CA ALA A 30 20.43 3.53 -9.23
C ALA A 30 20.74 3.25 -10.71
N LEU A 31 20.72 1.97 -11.13
CA LEU A 31 20.93 1.54 -12.51
C LEU A 31 19.69 1.73 -13.41
N THR A 32 18.54 2.05 -12.81
CA THR A 32 17.23 2.17 -13.49
C THR A 32 17.16 3.40 -14.39
N TYR A 33 18.08 4.36 -14.26
CA TYR A 33 18.12 5.55 -15.13
C TYR A 33 18.37 5.22 -16.62
N VAL A 34 18.65 3.95 -16.96
CA VAL A 34 19.08 3.54 -18.32
C VAL A 34 18.05 2.66 -19.08
N LEU A 35 17.03 2.03 -18.47
CA LEU A 35 16.16 1.03 -19.17
C LEU A 35 14.73 0.89 -18.57
N PRO A 36 13.74 0.28 -19.30
CA PRO A 36 12.34 0.04 -18.88
C PRO A 36 12.12 -0.89 -17.67
N VAL A 37 13.19 -1.19 -16.93
CA VAL A 37 13.23 -2.08 -15.77
C VAL A 37 12.45 -1.51 -14.58
N PHE A 38 12.16 -0.20 -14.57
CA PHE A 38 11.38 0.49 -13.52
C PHE A 38 10.07 -0.23 -13.17
N SER A 39 9.37 -0.76 -14.18
CA SER A 39 8.15 -1.57 -14.01
C SER A 39 8.39 -2.83 -13.17
N LEU A 40 9.47 -3.56 -13.47
CA LEU A 40 9.87 -4.77 -12.76
C LEU A 40 10.32 -4.46 -11.33
N LEU A 41 11.00 -3.32 -11.11
CA LEU A 41 11.39 -2.88 -9.76
C LEU A 41 10.17 -2.55 -8.90
N ASN A 42 9.17 -1.86 -9.45
CA ASN A 42 7.97 -1.55 -8.69
C ASN A 42 7.22 -2.82 -8.28
N VAL A 43 7.18 -3.83 -9.14
CA VAL A 43 6.63 -5.16 -8.79
C VAL A 43 7.50 -5.87 -7.75
N LEU A 44 8.82 -5.78 -7.85
CA LEU A 44 9.74 -6.36 -6.86
C LEU A 44 9.62 -5.68 -5.50
N GLY A 45 9.47 -4.35 -5.48
CA GLY A 45 9.20 -3.57 -4.27
C GLY A 45 7.91 -4.00 -3.60
N LEU A 46 6.82 -4.16 -4.37
CA LEU A 46 5.56 -4.71 -3.85
C LEU A 46 5.72 -6.11 -3.23
N TYR A 47 6.55 -6.96 -3.84
CA TYR A 47 6.82 -8.30 -3.31
C TYR A 47 7.62 -8.23 -2.00
N HIS A 48 8.63 -7.38 -1.94
CA HIS A 48 9.43 -7.17 -0.73
C HIS A 48 8.56 -6.68 0.43
N ASP A 49 7.67 -5.72 0.18
CA ASP A 49 6.74 -5.20 1.17
C ASP A 49 5.80 -6.30 1.69
N HIS A 50 5.32 -7.18 0.82
CA HIS A 50 4.51 -8.33 1.22
C HIS A 50 5.28 -9.29 2.14
N VAL A 51 6.55 -9.55 1.85
CA VAL A 51 7.42 -10.39 2.69
C VAL A 51 7.69 -9.73 4.04
N LEU A 52 8.02 -8.43 4.05
CA LEU A 52 8.25 -7.65 5.28
C LEU A 52 7.02 -7.65 6.18
N VAL A 53 5.83 -7.35 5.64
CA VAL A 53 4.57 -7.34 6.41
C VAL A 53 4.29 -8.72 6.99
N LYS A 54 4.56 -9.80 6.24
CA LYS A 54 4.41 -11.18 6.74
C LYS A 54 5.41 -11.49 7.86
N ALA A 55 6.66 -11.05 7.72
CA ALA A 55 7.70 -11.21 8.73
C ALA A 55 7.34 -10.48 10.04
N VAL A 56 6.91 -9.22 9.94
CA VAL A 56 6.46 -8.41 11.08
C VAL A 56 5.26 -9.04 11.77
N ASN A 57 4.22 -9.43 11.03
CA ASN A 57 3.03 -10.06 11.61
C ASN A 57 3.36 -11.40 12.31
N THR A 58 4.30 -12.17 11.74
CA THR A 58 4.76 -13.43 12.32
C THR A 58 5.58 -13.19 13.59
N ALA A 59 6.49 -12.21 13.57
CA ALA A 59 7.28 -11.81 14.73
C ALA A 59 6.40 -11.26 15.86
N GLN A 60 5.38 -10.47 15.51
CA GLN A 60 4.38 -9.96 16.46
C GLN A 60 3.57 -11.11 17.10
N GLY A 61 3.11 -12.06 16.29
CA GLY A 61 2.38 -13.24 16.78
C GLY A 61 3.23 -14.16 17.67
N GLN A 62 4.56 -14.12 17.50
CA GLN A 62 5.52 -14.85 18.32
C GLN A 62 6.02 -14.06 19.54
N GLY A 63 5.53 -12.83 19.76
CA GLY A 63 5.97 -11.98 20.87
C GLY A 63 7.42 -11.51 20.77
N ARG A 64 8.02 -11.54 19.57
CA ARG A 64 9.41 -11.16 19.29
C ARG A 64 9.59 -9.70 18.90
N LEU A 65 8.58 -8.86 19.08
CA LEU A 65 8.67 -7.43 18.85
C LEU A 65 8.64 -6.72 20.21
N ALA A 66 9.72 -6.00 20.52
CA ALA A 66 9.86 -5.25 21.77
C ALA A 66 8.98 -3.98 21.79
N ALA A 67 8.71 -3.40 20.62
CA ALA A 67 7.89 -2.21 20.47
C ALA A 67 6.75 -2.40 19.48
N LYS A 68 5.67 -1.64 19.70
CA LYS A 68 4.49 -1.61 18.84
C LYS A 68 4.92 -1.07 17.46
N PRO A 69 4.55 -1.72 16.35
CA PRO A 69 4.85 -1.19 15.02
C PRO A 69 4.26 0.23 14.86
N PRO A 70 4.86 1.08 14.02
CA PRO A 70 4.37 2.44 13.79
C PRO A 70 2.88 2.42 13.45
N SER A 71 2.15 3.42 13.96
CA SER A 71 0.73 3.55 13.68
C SER A 71 0.54 3.64 12.16
N PRO A 72 -0.34 2.81 11.56
CA PRO A 72 -0.56 2.85 10.12
C PRO A 72 -1.04 4.24 9.70
N SER A 73 -0.56 4.71 8.56
CA SER A 73 -1.00 5.95 7.92
C SER A 73 -2.51 5.96 7.74
N LEU A 74 -3.07 7.16 7.70
CA LEU A 74 -4.50 7.38 7.54
C LEU A 74 -5.05 6.69 6.28
N LEU A 75 -4.30 6.72 5.18
CA LEU A 75 -4.66 6.03 3.93
C LEU A 75 -4.63 4.51 4.07
N SER A 76 -3.59 3.92 4.67
CA SER A 76 -3.58 2.46 4.83
C SER A 76 -4.64 1.96 5.80
N ARG A 77 -5.00 2.75 6.82
CA ARG A 77 -6.15 2.45 7.69
C ARG A 77 -7.45 2.42 6.90
N TYR A 78 -7.63 3.39 6.00
CA TYR A 78 -8.74 3.40 5.05
C TYR A 78 -8.74 2.13 4.19
N HIS A 79 -7.65 1.84 3.46
CA HIS A 79 -7.57 0.67 2.59
C HIS A 79 -7.80 -0.65 3.36
N ARG A 80 -7.20 -0.83 4.55
CA ARG A 80 -7.42 -2.02 5.41
C ARG A 80 -8.86 -2.16 5.88
N TYR A 81 -9.53 -1.06 6.19
CA TYR A 81 -10.95 -1.09 6.56
C TYR A 81 -11.80 -1.58 5.38
N PHE A 82 -11.59 -1.04 4.19
CA PHE A 82 -12.34 -1.43 2.99
C PHE A 82 -11.99 -2.83 2.50
N PHE A 83 -10.74 -3.30 2.62
CA PHE A 83 -10.39 -4.69 2.34
C PHE A 83 -11.19 -5.69 3.18
N LYS A 84 -11.67 -5.29 4.37
CA LYS A 84 -12.47 -6.15 5.25
C LYS A 84 -13.97 -5.94 5.14
N HIS A 85 -14.41 -4.68 4.93
CA HIS A 85 -15.82 -4.30 5.01
C HIS A 85 -16.43 -3.89 3.66
N ALA A 86 -15.68 -4.00 2.55
CA ALA A 86 -16.25 -3.84 1.22
C ALA A 86 -17.31 -4.91 0.95
N ARG A 87 -18.21 -4.62 0.02
CA ARG A 87 -19.30 -5.54 -0.38
C ARG A 87 -18.79 -6.90 -0.84
N SER A 88 -17.62 -6.95 -1.48
CA SER A 88 -16.87 -8.17 -1.75
C SER A 88 -15.37 -7.95 -1.48
N PRO A 89 -14.85 -8.45 -0.34
CA PRO A 89 -13.49 -8.12 0.10
C PRO A 89 -12.41 -8.67 -0.84
N SER A 90 -12.59 -9.89 -1.36
CA SER A 90 -11.64 -10.53 -2.27
C SER A 90 -11.52 -9.80 -3.61
N LEU A 91 -12.66 -9.44 -4.23
CA LEU A 91 -12.65 -8.73 -5.52
C LEU A 91 -12.09 -7.33 -5.37
N TYR A 92 -12.39 -6.62 -4.28
CA TYR A 92 -11.81 -5.30 -4.02
C TYR A 92 -10.28 -5.36 -3.94
N GLN A 93 -9.75 -6.35 -3.21
CA GLN A 93 -8.31 -6.59 -3.10
C GLN A 93 -7.68 -6.98 -4.44
N THR A 94 -8.31 -7.88 -5.20
CA THR A 94 -7.80 -8.29 -6.51
C THR A 94 -7.79 -7.13 -7.49
N LEU A 95 -8.85 -6.32 -7.54
CA LEU A 95 -8.94 -5.17 -8.43
C LEU A 95 -7.95 -4.08 -8.07
N SER A 96 -7.75 -3.78 -6.79
CA SER A 96 -6.81 -2.76 -6.35
C SER A 96 -5.35 -3.15 -6.66
N LEU A 97 -5.01 -4.43 -6.46
CA LEU A 97 -3.72 -5.01 -6.86
C LEU A 97 -3.54 -5.00 -8.37
N PHE A 98 -4.56 -5.43 -9.10
CA PHE A 98 -4.52 -5.47 -10.56
C PHE A 98 -4.34 -4.07 -11.16
N LEU A 99 -5.04 -3.06 -10.65
CA LEU A 99 -4.90 -1.67 -11.09
C LEU A 99 -3.47 -1.14 -10.88
N THR A 100 -2.86 -1.49 -9.75
CA THR A 100 -1.49 -1.08 -9.41
C THR A 100 -0.46 -1.78 -10.32
N LEU A 101 -0.63 -3.09 -10.54
CA LEU A 101 0.20 -3.84 -11.47
C LEU A 101 0.08 -3.32 -12.90
N LEU A 102 -1.13 -2.97 -13.32
CA LEU A 102 -1.40 -2.43 -14.64
C LEU A 102 -0.71 -1.07 -14.81
N GLN A 103 -0.76 -0.18 -13.81
CA GLN A 103 -0.05 1.10 -13.82
C GLN A 103 1.48 0.91 -13.93
N PHE A 104 2.06 -0.07 -13.24
CA PHE A 104 3.49 -0.33 -13.35
C PHE A 104 3.89 -0.96 -14.68
N THR A 105 3.03 -1.78 -15.28
CA THR A 105 3.32 -2.50 -16.53
C THR A 105 3.01 -1.67 -17.79
N GLU A 106 2.26 -0.58 -17.67
CA GLU A 106 1.86 0.29 -18.78
C GLU A 106 3.04 0.80 -19.61
N SER A 107 4.03 1.44 -18.99
CA SER A 107 5.20 1.96 -19.71
C SER A 107 6.01 0.85 -20.38
N PHE A 108 6.04 -0.35 -19.80
CA PHE A 108 6.70 -1.50 -20.40
C PHE A 108 5.95 -1.97 -21.66
N ILE A 109 4.62 -2.06 -21.58
CA ILE A 109 3.79 -2.44 -22.73
C ILE A 109 3.91 -1.40 -23.84
N GLU A 110 3.92 -0.10 -23.50
CA GLU A 110 4.11 1.00 -24.45
C GLU A 110 5.42 0.83 -25.22
N MET A 111 6.54 0.63 -24.51
CA MET A 111 7.84 0.44 -25.15
C MET A 111 7.92 -0.88 -25.95
N ALA A 112 7.31 -1.95 -25.46
CA ALA A 112 7.30 -3.25 -26.14
C ALA A 112 6.54 -3.18 -27.47
N ILE A 113 5.38 -2.51 -27.48
CA ILE A 113 4.54 -2.38 -28.67
C ILE A 113 5.17 -1.40 -29.66
N GLN A 114 5.73 -0.29 -29.19
CA GLN A 114 6.47 0.64 -30.05
C GLN A 114 7.61 -0.07 -30.79
N LYS A 115 8.34 -0.96 -30.10
CA LYS A 115 9.45 -1.72 -30.70
C LYS A 115 9.01 -2.80 -31.71
N LYS A 116 7.82 -3.40 -31.53
CA LYS A 116 7.38 -4.56 -32.31
C LYS A 116 6.37 -4.25 -33.41
N TRP A 117 5.47 -3.30 -33.18
CA TRP A 117 4.31 -3.02 -34.05
C TRP A 117 4.17 -1.54 -34.44
N GLY A 118 5.11 -0.69 -34.04
CA GLY A 118 5.15 0.73 -34.43
C GLY A 118 4.10 1.62 -33.74
N ALA A 119 4.04 2.88 -34.16
CA ALA A 119 3.29 3.94 -33.46
C ALA A 119 1.76 3.76 -33.51
N LYS A 120 1.19 3.28 -34.62
CA LYS A 120 -0.27 3.08 -34.74
C LYS A 120 -0.79 2.01 -33.77
N ALA A 121 -0.02 0.93 -33.58
CA ALA A 121 -0.38 -0.12 -32.64
C ALA A 121 -0.20 0.31 -31.17
N LYS A 122 0.83 1.15 -30.89
CA LYS A 122 1.06 1.75 -29.57
C LYS A 122 -0.18 2.49 -29.09
N TRP A 123 -0.72 3.40 -29.88
CA TRP A 123 -1.90 4.19 -29.48
C TRP A 123 -3.13 3.32 -29.21
N LYS A 124 -3.41 2.33 -30.07
CA LYS A 124 -4.52 1.38 -29.84
C LYS A 124 -4.36 0.62 -28.53
N ALA A 125 -3.14 0.23 -28.17
CA ALA A 125 -2.86 -0.47 -26.92
C ALA A 125 -2.97 0.43 -25.70
N VAL A 126 -2.46 1.67 -25.78
CA VAL A 126 -2.60 2.67 -24.71
C VAL A 126 -4.08 2.96 -24.43
N THR A 127 -4.90 3.17 -25.48
CA THR A 127 -6.35 3.38 -25.31
C THR A 127 -7.03 2.16 -24.68
N ALA A 128 -6.66 0.94 -25.07
CA ALA A 128 -7.20 -0.28 -24.48
C ALA A 128 -6.83 -0.44 -23.00
N ILE A 129 -5.57 -0.13 -22.65
CA ILE A 129 -5.05 -0.15 -21.28
C ILE A 129 -5.77 0.89 -20.41
N GLU A 130 -5.96 2.11 -20.92
CA GLU A 130 -6.72 3.16 -20.25
C GLU A 130 -8.19 2.78 -20.05
N LEU A 131 -8.79 2.11 -21.03
CA LEU A 131 -10.17 1.62 -20.91
C LEU A 131 -10.29 0.57 -19.80
N ILE A 132 -9.34 -0.38 -19.75
CA ILE A 132 -9.30 -1.39 -18.69
C ILE A 132 -9.10 -0.73 -17.32
N LYS A 133 -8.20 0.25 -17.19
CA LYS A 133 -8.01 1.02 -15.94
C LYS A 133 -9.30 1.73 -15.52
N ALA A 134 -9.98 2.39 -16.47
CA ALA A 134 -11.23 3.08 -16.20
C ALA A 134 -12.32 2.12 -15.70
N LEU A 135 -12.48 0.96 -16.35
CA LEU A 135 -13.43 -0.07 -15.91
C LEU A 135 -13.09 -0.62 -14.51
N CYS A 136 -11.81 -0.87 -14.22
CA CYS A 136 -11.37 -1.28 -12.89
C CYS A 136 -11.68 -0.22 -11.82
N ARG A 137 -11.44 1.07 -12.11
CA ARG A 137 -11.77 2.18 -11.19
C ARG A 137 -13.27 2.29 -10.96
N LEU A 138 -14.09 2.16 -12.01
CA LEU A 138 -15.55 2.14 -11.88
C LEU A 138 -16.05 0.96 -11.03
N ALA A 139 -15.47 -0.22 -11.23
CA ALA A 139 -15.79 -1.40 -10.41
C ALA A 139 -15.42 -1.16 -8.93
N LEU A 140 -14.29 -0.50 -8.66
CA LEU A 140 -13.89 -0.13 -7.29
C LEU A 140 -14.87 0.89 -6.66
N VAL A 141 -15.29 1.94 -7.38
CA VAL A 141 -16.30 2.91 -6.88
C VAL A 141 -17.61 2.21 -6.53
N HIS A 142 -18.07 1.31 -7.41
CA HIS A 142 -19.31 0.56 -7.19
C HIS A 142 -19.20 -0.35 -5.96
N LEU A 143 -18.03 -0.95 -5.75
CA LEU A 143 -17.79 -1.86 -4.64
C LEU A 143 -17.54 -1.15 -3.31
N ALA A 144 -17.00 0.06 -3.35
CA ALA A 144 -16.81 0.96 -2.21
C ALA A 144 -18.07 1.75 -1.82
N SER A 145 -19.22 1.44 -2.43
CA SER A 145 -20.52 2.11 -2.16
C SER A 145 -20.50 3.62 -2.45
N SER A 146 -20.02 4.03 -3.64
CA SER A 146 -20.02 5.43 -4.11
C SER A 146 -19.15 6.38 -3.28
N ARG A 147 -17.97 5.91 -2.88
CA ARG A 147 -16.90 6.74 -2.30
C ARG A 147 -15.81 7.00 -3.33
N MET A 148 -15.06 8.08 -3.15
CA MET A 148 -13.96 8.45 -4.05
C MET A 148 -12.91 7.35 -4.05
N VAL A 149 -12.41 6.96 -5.23
CA VAL A 149 -11.29 6.04 -5.31
C VAL A 149 -10.02 6.82 -5.00
N LEU A 150 -9.48 6.61 -3.80
CA LEU A 150 -8.18 7.12 -3.43
C LEU A 150 -7.11 6.50 -4.34
N SER A 151 -6.29 7.36 -4.94
CA SER A 151 -5.08 7.00 -5.66
C SER A 151 -3.91 7.32 -4.74
N PRO A 152 -3.01 6.36 -4.42
CA PRO A 152 -2.84 5.01 -4.96
C PRO A 152 -3.85 3.97 -4.43
N GLY A 153 -4.21 2.98 -5.27
CA GLY A 153 -5.11 1.90 -4.89
C GLY A 153 -4.48 0.84 -3.96
N TYR A 154 -3.17 0.91 -3.76
CA TYR A 154 -2.40 0.00 -2.92
C TYR A 154 -1.92 0.75 -1.67
N PRO A 155 -1.98 0.12 -0.47
CA PRO A 155 -1.43 0.71 0.75
C PRO A 155 0.05 1.03 0.53
N GLU A 156 0.40 2.29 0.69
CA GLU A 156 1.78 2.78 0.57
C GLU A 156 2.71 2.06 1.56
N ARG A 157 3.99 1.93 1.22
CA ARG A 157 5.02 1.28 2.03
C ARG A 157 5.19 2.05 3.35
N GLU A 158 4.50 1.63 4.39
CA GLU A 158 4.58 2.27 5.73
C GLU A 158 5.75 1.77 6.56
N VAL A 159 6.37 0.69 6.08
CA VAL A 159 7.33 -0.09 6.84
C VAL A 159 8.67 0.04 6.15
N GLU A 160 9.43 1.04 6.58
CA GLU A 160 10.84 1.12 6.21
C GLU A 160 11.57 -0.11 6.75
N PRO A 161 12.35 -0.81 5.91
CA PRO A 161 13.00 -2.07 6.28
C PRO A 161 13.96 -1.88 7.47
N GLU A 162 14.57 -0.69 7.56
CA GLU A 162 15.50 -0.31 8.63
C GLU A 162 14.80 -0.20 9.99
N ALA A 163 13.57 0.31 10.04
CA ALA A 163 12.79 0.40 11.27
C ALA A 163 12.40 -1.00 11.78
N VAL A 164 12.09 -1.94 10.88
CA VAL A 164 11.78 -3.33 11.26
C VAL A 164 13.01 -4.06 11.75
N GLU A 165 14.15 -3.88 11.09
CA GLU A 165 15.40 -4.49 11.52
C GLU A 165 15.83 -3.99 12.91
N GLN A 166 15.72 -2.70 13.17
CA GLN A 166 15.96 -2.12 14.50
C GLN A 166 14.98 -2.65 15.57
N LEU A 167 13.71 -2.87 15.21
CA LEU A 167 12.71 -3.45 16.12
C LEU A 167 12.96 -4.94 16.42
N LEU A 168 13.49 -5.69 15.46
CA LEU A 168 13.86 -7.10 15.64
C LEU A 168 15.19 -7.25 16.42
N GLN A 169 16.17 -6.38 16.18
CA GLN A 169 17.45 -6.38 16.89
C GLN A 169 17.33 -5.91 18.34
N SER A 170 16.47 -4.91 18.61
CA SER A 170 16.17 -4.47 19.98
C SER A 170 15.46 -5.56 20.78
N ALA A 171 14.57 -6.34 20.16
CA ALA A 171 13.92 -7.49 20.79
C ALA A 171 14.86 -8.67 21.09
N ALA A 172 15.92 -8.85 20.29
CA ALA A 172 16.95 -9.85 20.55
C ALA A 172 17.88 -9.47 21.72
N THR A 173 17.95 -8.18 22.05
CA THR A 173 18.83 -7.64 23.10
C THR A 173 18.09 -7.44 24.44
N SER A 174 16.77 -7.26 24.41
CA SER A 174 15.94 -7.18 25.61
C SER A 174 15.63 -8.57 26.18
N SER A 175 16.10 -8.83 27.41
CA SER A 175 15.81 -10.04 28.19
C SER A 175 14.30 -10.29 28.33
N PRO A 176 13.81 -11.55 28.34
CA PRO A 176 12.38 -11.92 28.29
C PRO A 176 11.46 -11.45 29.45
N GLU A 177 11.98 -10.72 30.43
CA GLU A 177 11.25 -10.41 31.67
C GLU A 177 10.35 -9.16 31.58
N GLU A 178 10.62 -8.20 30.68
CA GLU A 178 9.77 -7.00 30.54
C GLU A 178 8.49 -7.23 29.71
N LEU A 179 8.41 -8.33 28.95
CA LEU A 179 7.29 -8.61 28.04
C LEU A 179 6.07 -9.24 28.74
N LYS A 180 6.23 -9.79 29.97
CA LYS A 180 5.12 -10.41 30.72
C LYS A 180 4.30 -9.41 31.54
N SER A 181 4.81 -8.21 31.82
CA SER A 181 4.12 -7.19 32.63
C SER A 181 3.09 -6.37 31.84
N SER A 182 3.06 -6.46 30.50
CA SER A 182 2.15 -5.69 29.64
C SER A 182 0.85 -6.42 29.28
N SER A 183 0.81 -7.76 29.41
CA SER A 183 -0.32 -8.60 28.98
C SER A 183 -1.58 -8.45 29.86
N GLY A 184 -1.44 -7.92 31.09
CA GLY A 184 -2.56 -7.71 32.03
C GLY A 184 -3.25 -6.33 31.97
N THR A 185 -2.83 -5.43 31.07
CA THR A 185 -3.18 -4.00 31.16
C THR A 185 -4.16 -3.51 30.09
N HIS A 186 -4.88 -4.40 29.41
CA HIS A 186 -5.79 -4.03 28.32
C HIS A 186 -7.21 -4.50 28.59
N TRP A 187 -8.13 -3.54 28.72
CA TRP A 187 -9.56 -3.77 28.80
C TRP A 187 -10.15 -3.85 27.39
N ARG A 188 -10.91 -4.91 27.09
CA ARG A 188 -11.62 -5.07 25.81
C ARG A 188 -13.10 -4.77 25.98
N GLY A 189 -13.62 -3.82 25.21
CA GLY A 189 -15.05 -3.54 25.17
C GLY A 189 -15.84 -4.72 24.60
N LYS A 190 -16.85 -5.19 25.34
CA LYS A 190 -17.67 -6.37 24.98
C LYS A 190 -18.43 -6.22 23.66
N HIS A 191 -18.84 -5.00 23.32
CA HIS A 191 -19.64 -4.70 22.12
C HIS A 191 -18.81 -4.09 20.98
N SER A 192 -17.82 -3.26 21.30
CA SER A 192 -16.97 -2.60 20.29
C SER A 192 -15.78 -3.44 19.87
N GLY A 193 -15.41 -4.47 20.65
CA GLY A 193 -14.22 -5.30 20.43
C GLY A 193 -12.89 -4.54 20.58
N GLN A 194 -12.94 -3.23 20.86
CA GLN A 194 -11.78 -2.37 20.97
C GLN A 194 -11.05 -2.61 22.28
N GLN A 195 -9.72 -2.59 22.22
CA GLN A 195 -8.84 -2.75 23.37
C GLN A 195 -8.32 -1.38 23.80
N TYR A 196 -8.59 -1.03 25.05
CA TYR A 196 -8.10 0.17 25.71
C TYR A 196 -7.15 -0.23 26.83
N ARG A 197 -6.19 0.63 27.15
CA ARG A 197 -5.36 0.42 28.35
C ARG A 197 -6.24 0.55 29.60
N SER A 198 -6.08 -0.34 30.57
CA SER A 198 -6.89 -0.31 31.79
C SER A 198 -6.55 0.95 32.61
N VAL A 199 -7.59 1.60 33.14
CA VAL A 199 -7.45 2.83 33.94
C VAL A 199 -6.56 2.58 35.16
N THR A 200 -6.61 1.39 35.72
CA THR A 200 -5.74 0.95 36.84
C THR A 200 -4.27 0.88 36.46
N ALA A 201 -3.94 0.43 35.25
CA ALA A 201 -2.56 0.43 34.76
C ALA A 201 -2.03 1.86 34.60
N VAL A 202 -2.83 2.74 33.98
CA VAL A 202 -2.47 4.15 33.78
C VAL A 202 -2.31 4.89 35.11
N ALA A 203 -3.23 4.66 36.06
CA ALA A 203 -3.15 5.24 37.41
C ALA A 203 -1.89 4.77 38.16
N SER A 204 -1.51 3.49 38.03
CA SER A 204 -0.29 2.97 38.66
C SER A 204 1.00 3.55 38.08
N GLU A 205 1.04 3.86 36.77
CA GLU A 205 2.18 4.54 36.14
C GLU A 205 2.30 6.00 36.55
N LEU A 206 1.17 6.71 36.66
CA LEU A 206 1.11 8.07 37.17
C LEU A 206 1.57 8.14 38.64
N SER A 207 1.16 7.16 39.45
CA SER A 207 1.60 7.06 40.86
C SER A 207 3.09 6.75 41.02
N ARG A 208 3.73 6.15 40.02
CA ARG A 208 5.17 5.85 39.97
C ARG A 208 6.02 7.04 39.50
N GLY A 209 5.43 8.21 39.30
CA GLY A 209 6.15 9.43 38.90
C GLY A 209 6.35 9.59 37.39
N SER A 210 5.69 8.77 36.56
CA SER A 210 5.64 9.01 35.12
C SER A 210 4.85 10.29 34.86
N SER A 211 5.46 11.28 34.22
CA SER A 211 4.80 12.56 33.93
C SER A 211 3.65 12.36 32.93
N ILE A 212 2.53 13.04 33.12
CA ILE A 212 1.41 13.05 32.15
C ILE A 212 1.92 13.42 30.75
N SER A 213 2.97 14.25 30.67
CA SER A 213 3.63 14.61 29.42
C SER A 213 4.23 13.41 28.69
N SER A 214 4.90 12.46 29.37
CA SER A 214 5.43 11.28 28.69
C SER A 214 4.30 10.40 28.14
N TYR A 215 3.19 10.29 28.87
CA TYR A 215 2.00 9.59 28.41
C TYR A 215 1.35 10.27 27.18
N LEU A 216 1.16 11.59 27.21
CA LEU A 216 0.61 12.34 26.08
C LEU A 216 1.55 12.33 24.86
N MET A 217 2.87 12.26 25.06
CA MET A 217 3.83 12.12 23.96
C MET A 217 3.82 10.71 23.35
N THR A 218 3.49 9.68 24.14
CA THR A 218 3.29 8.33 23.59
C THR A 218 1.94 8.14 22.92
N GLN A 219 0.96 9.00 23.22
CA GLN A 219 -0.36 8.93 22.62
C GLN A 219 -0.35 9.65 21.26
N PRO A 220 -1.03 9.12 20.24
CA PRO A 220 -1.11 9.79 18.95
C PRO A 220 -1.80 11.16 19.13
N ASN A 221 -1.03 12.24 18.99
CA ASN A 221 -1.52 13.62 19.11
C ASN A 221 -2.05 14.16 17.79
N ASP A 222 -1.82 13.45 16.69
CA ASP A 222 -2.27 13.91 15.38
C ASP A 222 -3.78 13.69 15.25
N PRO A 223 -4.57 14.73 14.94
CA PRO A 223 -6.03 14.61 14.78
C PRO A 223 -6.40 13.58 13.70
N GLU A 224 -5.52 13.38 12.72
CA GLU A 224 -5.64 12.37 11.66
C GLU A 224 -5.65 10.93 12.20
N THR A 225 -4.97 10.68 13.31
CA THR A 225 -4.93 9.34 13.93
C THR A 225 -6.23 9.02 14.69
N LEU A 226 -7.02 10.04 15.04
CA LEU A 226 -8.29 9.88 15.74
C LEU A 226 -9.49 9.69 14.80
N LEU A 227 -9.33 10.00 13.50
CA LEU A 227 -10.39 9.83 12.51
C LEU A 227 -10.75 8.35 12.33
N SER A 228 -12.06 8.08 12.28
CA SER A 228 -12.57 6.78 11.83
C SER A 228 -12.20 6.58 10.36
N PRO A 229 -11.82 5.37 9.93
CA PRO A 229 -11.56 5.08 8.51
C PRO A 229 -12.73 5.43 7.58
N THR A 230 -13.96 5.49 8.10
CA THR A 230 -15.17 5.87 7.34
C THR A 230 -15.31 7.36 7.08
N ASP A 231 -14.63 8.18 7.89
CA ASP A 231 -14.77 9.64 7.93
C ASP A 231 -13.63 10.33 7.19
N VAL A 232 -12.59 9.56 6.82
CA VAL A 232 -11.47 9.98 5.96
C VAL A 232 -11.97 10.45 4.58
N VAL A 233 -12.95 9.74 4.00
CA VAL A 233 -13.54 10.11 2.71
C VAL A 233 -15.05 10.21 2.86
N PRO A 234 -15.67 11.37 2.60
CA PRO A 234 -17.12 11.50 2.64
C PRO A 234 -17.78 10.62 1.56
N ARG A 235 -19.05 10.26 1.76
CA ARG A 235 -19.83 9.61 0.71
C ARG A 235 -20.17 10.64 -0.37
N LEU A 236 -20.01 10.29 -1.64
CA LEU A 236 -20.28 11.23 -2.71
C LEU A 236 -21.80 11.34 -2.92
N GLY A 237 -22.29 12.57 -2.98
CA GLY A 237 -23.63 12.86 -3.50
C GLY A 237 -23.72 12.58 -5.01
N ARG A 238 -24.90 12.77 -5.59
CA ARG A 238 -25.15 12.50 -7.03
C ARG A 238 -24.23 13.31 -7.95
N THR A 239 -23.96 14.57 -7.60
CA THR A 239 -23.04 15.47 -8.33
C THR A 239 -21.57 15.05 -8.16
N GLY A 240 -21.20 14.60 -6.96
CA GLY A 240 -19.88 14.02 -6.70
C GLY A 240 -19.65 12.79 -7.56
N LEU A 241 -20.65 11.90 -7.65
CA LEU A 241 -20.57 10.72 -8.48
C LEU A 241 -20.30 11.11 -9.94
N THR A 242 -21.07 12.01 -10.54
CA THR A 242 -20.81 12.47 -11.92
C THR A 242 -19.41 13.06 -12.12
N ALA A 243 -18.88 13.78 -11.12
CA ALA A 243 -17.52 14.29 -11.16
C ALA A 243 -16.47 13.17 -11.14
N GLU A 244 -16.71 12.12 -10.35
CA GLU A 244 -15.85 10.92 -10.31
C GLU A 244 -15.86 10.19 -11.66
N TRP A 245 -17.03 10.04 -12.30
CA TRP A 245 -17.14 9.44 -13.63
C TRP A 245 -16.32 10.25 -14.67
N LEU A 246 -16.44 11.58 -14.66
CA LEU A 246 -15.67 12.45 -15.54
C LEU A 246 -14.16 12.36 -15.26
N PHE A 247 -13.77 12.29 -13.99
CA PHE A 247 -12.37 12.14 -13.61
C PHE A 247 -11.78 10.83 -14.12
N ILE A 248 -12.54 9.74 -14.02
CA ILE A 248 -12.12 8.41 -14.51
C ILE A 248 -12.05 8.38 -16.05
N LEU A 249 -12.97 9.07 -16.73
CA LEU A 249 -13.03 9.13 -18.21
C LEU A 249 -11.99 10.08 -18.83
N ARG A 250 -11.45 11.03 -18.06
CA ARG A 250 -10.45 12.01 -18.53
C ARG A 250 -9.31 11.43 -19.39
N PRO A 251 -8.57 10.38 -18.97
CA PRO A 251 -7.49 9.82 -19.77
C PRO A 251 -7.97 9.19 -21.10
N LEU A 252 -9.19 8.64 -21.15
CA LEU A 252 -9.76 8.11 -22.39
C LEU A 252 -10.05 9.22 -23.40
N ILE A 253 -10.58 10.33 -22.91
CA ILE A 253 -10.83 11.53 -23.71
C ILE A 253 -9.50 12.00 -24.31
N TYR A 254 -8.43 12.11 -23.51
CA TYR A 254 -7.11 12.51 -24.02
C TYR A 254 -6.49 11.50 -24.99
N ALA A 255 -6.61 10.20 -24.72
CA ALA A 255 -6.06 9.15 -25.57
C ALA A 255 -6.68 9.15 -26.99
N ASP A 256 -7.93 9.59 -27.13
CA ASP A 256 -8.60 9.71 -28.43
C ASP A 256 -8.13 10.95 -29.21
N TYR A 257 -7.84 12.05 -28.51
CA TYR A 257 -7.32 13.27 -29.14
C TYR A 257 -5.83 13.17 -29.51
N GLN A 258 -5.02 12.43 -28.76
CA GLN A 258 -3.57 12.36 -28.96
C GLN A 258 -3.10 11.90 -30.36
N PRO A 259 -3.68 10.85 -30.99
CA PRO A 259 -3.30 10.46 -32.36
C PRO A 259 -3.71 11.52 -33.41
N LEU A 260 -4.78 12.27 -33.17
CA LEU A 260 -5.17 13.39 -34.02
C LEU A 260 -4.14 14.52 -33.96
N TRP A 261 -3.66 14.88 -32.75
CA TRP A 261 -2.63 15.89 -32.58
C TRP A 261 -1.29 15.49 -33.24
N GLU A 262 -0.83 14.24 -33.08
CA GLU A 262 0.39 13.79 -33.77
C GLU A 262 0.25 13.85 -35.29
N SER A 263 -0.91 13.47 -35.84
CA SER A 263 -1.14 13.55 -37.28
C SER A 263 -1.07 14.98 -37.84
N VAL A 264 -1.50 15.97 -37.05
CA VAL A 264 -1.45 17.39 -37.42
C VAL A 264 -0.02 17.94 -37.33
N TYR A 265 0.72 17.63 -36.26
CA TYR A 265 2.10 18.13 -36.10
C TYR A 265 3.08 17.54 -37.13
N PHE A 266 3.04 16.23 -37.37
CA PHE A 266 3.95 15.58 -38.32
C PHE A 266 3.70 15.97 -39.78
N TYR A 267 2.49 16.43 -40.13
CA TYR A 267 2.21 16.97 -41.46
C TYR A 267 2.80 18.37 -41.67
N THR A 268 2.90 19.18 -40.61
CA THR A 268 3.42 20.56 -40.70
C THR A 268 4.95 20.65 -40.64
N SER A 269 5.64 19.64 -40.12
CA SER A 269 7.11 19.60 -40.05
C SER A 269 7.77 18.99 -41.30
N GLY A 270 6.98 18.48 -42.25
CA GLY A 270 7.44 17.80 -43.46
C GLY A 270 7.26 18.59 -44.76
N SER A 271 6.81 19.84 -44.70
CA SER A 271 6.66 20.74 -45.85
C SER A 271 7.69 21.86 -45.84
#